data_AF-L5MJW8-F1
#
_entry.id   AF-L5MJW8-F1
#
_cell.length_a   1.000
_cell.length_b   1.000
_cell.length_c   1.000
_cell.angle_alpha   90.00
_cell.angle_beta   90.00
_cell.angle_gamma   90.00
#
_symmetry.space_group_name_H-M   'P 1'
#
loop_
_entity.id
_entity.type
_entity.pdbx_description
1 polymer ?
#
loop_
_entity_poly.entity_id
_entity_poly.type
_entity_poly.pdbx_seq_one_letter_code
_entity_poly.pdbx_strand_id
1 'polypeptide(L)'
;MESFAFLWAGGRASYGVSKGKVCFEMKNFESDEVELSYAKNGQDLGVAFKISKEILADRPLFPHVLCHNCAVEFNFGQKEKPYFPIPEDYTLIQNVPLEDRVRGPKGPEEKKDCEVVMMIGLPGAGKTTWVTKHAAENPGKYNILGTNTIMDKMMVAGFKKQMADTGKLNTLLQRAPQCLGKFIEIAARKKRNFILDQTNVSAAAQRRKMCLFAGFQRKAVVVCPKDEDYKQRTQKKAENFRGRGNNRGYKNQSQGYNQWQQGVSNFLCA
;
A
#
# COMPACT_ATOMS: atom_id res chain seq x y z
N MET A 1 1.29 -7.60 5.66
CA MET A 1 1.28 -6.66 4.51
C MET A 1 -0.01 -6.77 3.69
N GLU A 2 -1.06 -7.39 4.22
CA GLU A 2 -2.06 -8.04 3.39
C GLU A 2 -3.26 -7.13 3.07
N SER A 3 -3.82 -6.43 4.06
CA SER A 3 -4.99 -5.56 3.88
C SER A 3 -4.81 -4.41 2.87
N PHE A 4 -3.58 -3.97 2.60
CA PHE A 4 -3.29 -2.92 1.61
C PHE A 4 -2.59 -3.45 0.34
N ALA A 5 -2.11 -4.70 0.33
CA ALA A 5 -1.60 -5.38 -0.87
C ALA A 5 -2.71 -6.07 -1.68
N PHE A 6 -3.83 -6.44 -1.04
CA PHE A 6 -5.06 -6.87 -1.73
C PHE A 6 -5.67 -5.79 -2.64
N LEU A 7 -5.17 -4.55 -2.57
CA LEU A 7 -5.60 -3.43 -3.38
C LEU A 7 -5.45 -3.68 -4.90
N TRP A 8 -4.50 -4.54 -5.34
CA TRP A 8 -4.17 -4.67 -6.77
C TRP A 8 -3.65 -6.06 -7.20
N ALA A 9 -3.91 -7.12 -6.43
CA ALA A 9 -3.77 -8.50 -6.94
C ALA A 9 -4.93 -8.91 -7.87
N GLY A 10 -5.82 -7.96 -8.23
CA GLY A 10 -6.82 -8.15 -9.28
C GLY A 10 -6.18 -7.99 -10.65
N GLY A 11 -6.58 -8.84 -11.59
CA GLY A 11 -6.23 -8.73 -13.01
C GLY A 11 -6.40 -7.28 -13.49
N ARG A 12 -5.34 -6.74 -14.09
CA ARG A 12 -5.37 -5.40 -14.67
C ARG A 12 -6.21 -5.45 -15.94
N ALA A 13 -7.46 -5.00 -15.87
CA ALA A 13 -8.27 -4.80 -17.07
C ALA A 13 -7.85 -3.50 -17.76
N SER A 14 -7.56 -3.56 -19.05
CA SER A 14 -7.41 -2.40 -19.95
C SER A 14 -8.76 -1.72 -20.25
N TYR A 15 -9.84 -2.18 -19.63
CA TYR A 15 -11.21 -1.78 -19.88
C TYR A 15 -11.70 -0.85 -18.77
N GLY A 16 -12.04 0.39 -19.15
CA GLY A 16 -12.65 1.39 -18.26
C GLY A 16 -14.05 1.74 -18.71
N VAL A 17 -14.91 2.15 -17.77
CA VAL A 17 -16.28 2.57 -18.06
C VAL A 17 -16.45 4.05 -17.69
N SER A 18 -16.84 4.86 -18.67
CA SER A 18 -17.08 6.30 -18.48
C SER A 18 -18.53 6.62 -18.10
N LYS A 19 -19.49 5.80 -18.55
CA LYS A 19 -20.94 5.92 -18.29
C LYS A 19 -21.62 4.55 -18.31
N GLY A 20 -22.72 4.45 -17.57
CA GLY A 20 -23.58 3.27 -17.51
C GLY A 20 -23.43 2.49 -16.20
N LYS A 21 -24.05 1.32 -16.16
CA LYS A 21 -24.03 0.42 -15.00
C LYS A 21 -23.18 -0.81 -15.33
N VAL A 22 -22.34 -1.20 -14.40
CA VAL A 22 -21.39 -2.33 -14.56
C VAL A 22 -21.63 -3.31 -13.43
N CYS A 23 -21.76 -4.57 -13.77
CA CYS A 23 -21.76 -5.68 -12.84
C CYS A 23 -20.39 -6.36 -12.86
N PHE A 24 -19.92 -6.71 -11.67
CA PHE A 24 -18.70 -7.49 -11.46
C PHE A 24 -19.14 -8.85 -10.96
N GLU A 25 -18.75 -9.89 -11.67
CA GLU A 25 -19.14 -11.25 -11.39
C GLU A 25 -17.89 -12.07 -11.10
N MET A 26 -17.95 -12.85 -10.03
CA MET A 26 -16.89 -13.78 -9.65
C MET A 26 -17.52 -15.15 -9.52
N LYS A 27 -17.02 -16.09 -10.29
CA LYS A 27 -17.44 -17.49 -10.22
C LYS A 27 -16.31 -18.34 -9.66
N ASN A 28 -16.58 -18.94 -8.51
CA ASN A 28 -15.70 -19.92 -7.89
C ASN A 28 -16.23 -21.32 -8.24
N PHE A 29 -15.64 -21.94 -9.26
CA PHE A 29 -16.03 -23.28 -9.69
C PHE A 29 -15.44 -24.35 -8.76
N GLU A 30 -15.91 -25.60 -8.91
CA GLU A 30 -15.23 -26.77 -8.34
C GLU A 30 -13.84 -27.01 -8.97
N SER A 31 -13.54 -26.39 -10.11
CA SER A 31 -12.23 -26.48 -10.79
C SER A 31 -11.12 -25.73 -10.03
N ASP A 32 -9.88 -25.87 -10.48
CA ASP A 32 -8.70 -25.24 -9.86
C ASP A 32 -8.56 -23.73 -10.12
N GLU A 33 -9.54 -23.10 -10.78
CA GLU A 33 -9.50 -21.69 -11.17
C GLU A 33 -10.73 -20.91 -10.71
N VAL A 34 -10.52 -19.63 -10.42
CA VAL A 34 -11.56 -18.62 -10.19
C VAL A 34 -11.69 -17.78 -11.45
N GLU A 35 -12.92 -17.59 -11.94
CA GLU A 35 -13.20 -16.75 -13.10
C GLU A 35 -13.79 -15.40 -12.67
N LEU A 36 -13.33 -14.32 -13.32
CA LEU A 36 -13.85 -12.97 -13.17
C LEU A 36 -14.45 -12.53 -14.49
N SER A 37 -15.75 -12.27 -14.51
CA SER A 37 -16.51 -11.79 -15.66
C SER A 37 -17.09 -10.39 -15.42
N TYR A 38 -17.48 -9.74 -16.51
CA TYR A 38 -18.09 -8.42 -16.49
C TYR A 38 -19.37 -8.42 -17.29
N ALA A 39 -20.39 -7.71 -16.79
CA ALA A 39 -21.53 -7.32 -17.58
C ALA A 39 -21.70 -5.79 -17.58
N LYS A 40 -22.13 -5.22 -18.70
CA LYS A 40 -22.39 -3.80 -18.84
C LYS A 40 -23.80 -3.57 -19.35
N ASN A 41 -24.55 -2.76 -18.61
CA ASN A 41 -25.95 -2.44 -18.93
C ASN A 41 -26.83 -3.69 -19.16
N GLY A 42 -26.55 -4.79 -18.42
CA GLY A 42 -27.27 -6.07 -18.55
C GLY A 42 -26.76 -6.97 -19.69
N GLN A 43 -25.78 -6.53 -20.47
CA GLN A 43 -25.13 -7.35 -21.49
C GLN A 43 -23.85 -7.98 -20.93
N ASP A 44 -23.75 -9.30 -21.01
CA ASP A 44 -22.53 -10.04 -20.67
C ASP A 44 -21.38 -9.69 -21.64
N LEU A 45 -20.20 -9.44 -21.08
CA LEU A 45 -18.96 -9.16 -21.82
C LEU A 45 -17.97 -10.34 -21.73
N GLY A 46 -18.31 -11.40 -21.00
CA GLY A 46 -17.52 -12.61 -20.86
C GLY A 46 -16.46 -12.57 -19.76
N VAL A 47 -15.69 -13.66 -19.68
CA VAL A 47 -14.62 -13.85 -18.71
C VAL A 47 -13.41 -13.01 -19.09
N ALA A 48 -13.00 -12.13 -18.19
CA ALA A 48 -11.82 -11.30 -18.38
C ALA A 48 -10.56 -11.90 -17.76
N PHE A 49 -10.69 -12.63 -16.64
CA PHE A 49 -9.56 -13.25 -15.97
C PHE A 49 -9.92 -14.63 -15.46
N LYS A 50 -8.94 -15.53 -15.56
CA LYS A 50 -8.90 -16.80 -14.84
C LYS A 50 -7.70 -16.78 -13.92
N ILE A 51 -7.91 -17.13 -12.65
CA ILE A 51 -6.87 -17.08 -11.62
C ILE A 51 -6.82 -18.46 -10.95
N SER A 52 -5.67 -19.12 -11.02
CA SER A 52 -5.44 -20.38 -10.30
C SER A 52 -5.61 -20.18 -8.79
N LYS A 53 -6.31 -21.12 -8.14
CA LYS A 53 -6.50 -21.17 -6.69
C LYS A 53 -5.17 -21.29 -5.94
N GLU A 54 -4.17 -21.93 -6.53
CA GLU A 54 -2.81 -22.00 -5.96
C GLU A 54 -2.19 -20.61 -5.82
N ILE A 55 -2.39 -19.73 -6.81
CA ILE A 55 -1.90 -18.34 -6.78
C ILE A 55 -2.65 -17.55 -5.71
N LEU A 56 -3.95 -17.80 -5.55
CA LEU A 56 -4.74 -17.17 -4.50
C LEU A 56 -4.27 -17.59 -3.11
N ALA A 57 -3.85 -18.85 -2.93
CA ALA A 57 -3.40 -19.40 -1.65
C ALA A 57 -4.41 -19.10 -0.52
N ASP A 58 -5.69 -19.40 -0.79
CA ASP A 58 -6.84 -19.15 0.08
C ASP A 58 -7.07 -17.69 0.50
N ARG A 59 -6.40 -16.74 -0.17
CA ARG A 59 -6.57 -15.32 0.14
C ARG A 59 -7.89 -14.81 -0.45
N PRO A 60 -8.68 -14.06 0.35
CA PRO A 60 -9.96 -13.52 -0.11
C PRO A 60 -9.75 -12.45 -1.18
N LEU A 61 -10.68 -12.42 -2.13
CA LEU A 61 -10.80 -11.34 -3.12
C LEU A 61 -11.78 -10.28 -2.61
N PHE A 62 -11.47 -9.01 -2.89
CA PHE A 62 -12.31 -7.88 -2.52
C PHE A 62 -12.69 -7.07 -3.76
N PRO A 63 -13.96 -6.63 -3.87
CA PRO A 63 -14.34 -5.71 -4.94
C PRO A 63 -13.56 -4.40 -4.78
N HIS A 64 -12.91 -3.97 -5.86
CA HIS A 64 -12.12 -2.75 -5.88
C HIS A 64 -12.44 -1.93 -7.11
N VAL A 65 -12.71 -0.63 -6.92
CA VAL A 65 -12.98 0.31 -8.01
C VAL A 65 -12.09 1.53 -7.85
N LEU A 66 -11.36 1.84 -8.93
CA LEU A 66 -10.56 3.06 -9.04
C LEU A 66 -11.40 4.13 -9.76
N CYS A 67 -11.66 5.23 -9.10
CA CYS A 67 -12.37 6.37 -9.68
C CYS A 67 -11.37 7.45 -10.13
N HIS A 68 -11.53 7.97 -11.34
CA HIS A 68 -10.77 9.10 -11.84
C HIS A 68 -11.73 10.16 -12.38
N ASN A 69 -11.89 11.28 -11.67
CA ASN A 69 -12.79 12.37 -12.02
C ASN A 69 -14.24 11.90 -12.33
N CYS A 70 -14.71 10.88 -11.63
CA CYS A 70 -16.06 10.35 -11.78
C CYS A 70 -16.72 10.13 -10.41
N ALA A 71 -18.04 10.28 -10.38
CA ALA A 71 -18.87 9.83 -9.27
C ALA A 71 -19.35 8.41 -9.57
N VAL A 72 -19.34 7.56 -8.54
CA VAL A 72 -19.81 6.17 -8.64
C VAL A 72 -20.78 5.90 -7.50
N GLU A 73 -21.76 5.05 -7.76
CA GLU A 73 -22.68 4.51 -6.77
C GLU A 73 -22.57 2.98 -6.81
N PHE A 74 -22.45 2.35 -5.65
CA PHE A 74 -22.36 0.90 -5.53
C PHE A 74 -23.70 0.31 -5.14
N ASN A 75 -24.07 -0.81 -5.75
CA ASN A 75 -25.16 -1.67 -5.28
C ASN A 75 -24.59 -3.05 -4.98
N PHE A 76 -24.39 -3.35 -3.71
CA PHE A 76 -23.96 -4.65 -3.22
C PHE A 76 -25.13 -5.55 -2.83
N GLY A 77 -26.38 -5.14 -3.10
CA GLY A 77 -27.61 -5.83 -2.65
C GLY A 77 -28.40 -5.05 -1.62
N GLN A 78 -28.00 -3.81 -1.29
CA GLN A 78 -28.73 -2.98 -0.33
C GLN A 78 -29.97 -2.28 -0.92
N LYS A 79 -30.19 -2.34 -2.24
CA LYS A 79 -31.40 -1.79 -2.89
C LYS A 79 -32.50 -2.83 -2.93
N GLU A 80 -33.75 -2.39 -2.87
CA GLU A 80 -34.93 -3.27 -2.95
C GLU A 80 -34.94 -4.12 -4.22
N LYS A 81 -34.51 -3.55 -5.35
CA LYS A 81 -34.38 -4.26 -6.62
C LYS A 81 -32.96 -4.13 -7.18
N PRO A 82 -32.36 -5.22 -7.69
CA PRO A 82 -31.10 -5.14 -8.41
C PRO A 82 -31.28 -4.35 -9.71
N TYR A 83 -30.18 -3.80 -10.25
CA TYR A 83 -30.25 -3.02 -11.48
C TYR A 83 -30.55 -3.86 -12.72
N PHE A 84 -30.17 -5.15 -12.66
CA PHE A 84 -30.37 -6.17 -13.69
C PHE A 84 -30.72 -7.48 -12.99
N PRO A 85 -31.32 -8.45 -13.70
CA PRO A 85 -31.52 -9.80 -13.17
C PRO A 85 -30.19 -10.39 -12.66
N ILE A 86 -30.24 -11.07 -11.51
CA ILE A 86 -29.07 -11.76 -10.96
C ILE A 86 -28.98 -13.11 -11.71
N PRO A 87 -27.83 -13.46 -12.30
CA PRO A 87 -27.69 -14.75 -12.96
C PRO A 87 -27.83 -15.93 -11.99
N GLU A 88 -28.19 -17.10 -12.52
CA GLU A 88 -28.26 -18.34 -11.73
C GLU A 88 -26.91 -18.64 -11.05
N ASP A 89 -26.96 -19.13 -9.81
CA ASP A 89 -25.81 -19.41 -8.92
C ASP A 89 -25.03 -18.18 -8.40
N TYR A 90 -25.49 -16.96 -8.67
CA TYR A 90 -24.87 -15.75 -8.12
C TYR A 90 -25.69 -15.18 -6.97
N THR A 91 -24.98 -14.63 -5.99
CA THR A 91 -25.57 -13.82 -4.92
C THR A 91 -24.85 -12.50 -4.80
N LEU A 92 -25.59 -11.45 -4.46
CA LEU A 92 -25.01 -10.15 -4.17
C LEU A 92 -24.28 -10.19 -2.82
N ILE A 93 -23.14 -9.51 -2.71
CA ILE A 93 -22.25 -9.58 -1.54
C ILE A 93 -22.99 -9.27 -0.21
N GLN A 94 -23.94 -8.33 -0.23
CA GLN A 94 -24.72 -7.95 0.95
C GLN A 94 -25.70 -9.05 1.40
N ASN A 95 -26.07 -9.96 0.49
CA ASN A 95 -27.06 -11.01 0.71
C ASN A 95 -26.43 -12.35 1.09
N VAL A 96 -25.10 -12.45 1.12
CA VAL A 96 -24.40 -13.63 1.66
C VAL A 96 -24.82 -13.85 3.12
N PRO A 97 -25.25 -15.05 3.55
CA PRO A 97 -25.65 -15.32 4.93
C PRO A 97 -24.58 -14.94 5.96
N LEU A 98 -24.96 -14.60 7.20
CA LEU A 98 -24.00 -14.12 8.20
C LEU A 98 -23.02 -15.22 8.63
N GLU A 99 -23.48 -16.46 8.65
CA GLU A 99 -22.74 -17.68 8.93
C GLU A 99 -21.60 -17.94 7.93
N ASP A 100 -21.77 -17.51 6.68
CA ASP A 100 -20.77 -17.68 5.62
C ASP A 100 -19.78 -16.49 5.54
N ARG A 101 -20.02 -15.43 6.33
CA ARG A 101 -19.16 -14.25 6.32
C ARG A 101 -17.96 -14.43 7.23
N VAL A 102 -16.78 -14.46 6.63
CA VAL A 102 -15.52 -14.39 7.37
C VAL A 102 -15.17 -12.94 7.70
N ARG A 103 -14.97 -12.65 8.99
CA ARG A 103 -14.55 -11.32 9.42
C ARG A 103 -13.10 -11.07 9.00
N GLY A 104 -12.88 -9.98 8.27
CA GLY A 104 -11.53 -9.55 7.90
C GLY A 104 -10.63 -9.28 9.12
N PRO A 105 -9.30 -9.14 8.90
CA PRO A 105 -8.32 -9.03 9.98
C PRO A 105 -8.72 -8.00 11.04
N LYS A 106 -8.94 -8.47 12.27
CA LYS A 106 -9.23 -7.60 13.42
C LYS A 106 -7.92 -6.99 13.90
N GLY A 107 -8.01 -5.76 14.35
CA GLY A 107 -6.92 -5.11 15.07
C GLY A 107 -7.14 -5.26 16.56
N PRO A 108 -6.25 -4.65 17.35
CA PRO A 108 -6.41 -4.63 18.79
C PRO A 108 -7.75 -4.00 19.20
N GLU A 109 -8.31 -4.46 20.33
CA GLU A 109 -9.60 -3.99 20.83
C GLU A 109 -9.53 -2.56 21.33
N GLU A 110 -8.42 -2.21 21.98
CA GLU A 110 -8.16 -0.88 22.49
C GLU A 110 -7.02 -0.18 21.76
N LYS A 111 -7.01 1.15 21.87
CA LYS A 111 -5.98 1.98 21.23
C LYS A 111 -4.61 1.78 21.89
N LYS A 112 -4.58 1.54 23.21
CA LYS A 112 -3.36 1.31 24.03
C LYS A 112 -2.58 0.06 23.62
N ASP A 113 -3.28 -0.89 22.99
CA ASP A 113 -2.70 -2.15 22.50
C ASP A 113 -2.25 -2.04 21.03
N CYS A 114 -2.54 -0.90 20.38
CA CYS A 114 -2.06 -0.63 19.03
C CYS A 114 -0.61 -0.15 19.06
N GLU A 115 0.20 -0.68 18.16
CA GLU A 115 1.62 -0.34 18.04
C GLU A 115 1.87 0.51 16.79
N VAL A 116 2.64 1.58 16.93
CA VAL A 116 3.24 2.29 15.80
C VAL A 116 4.77 2.21 15.90
N VAL A 117 5.40 1.64 14.88
CA VAL A 117 6.86 1.57 14.75
C VAL A 117 7.32 2.63 13.77
N MET A 118 8.16 3.56 14.23
CA MET A 118 8.79 4.56 13.38
C MET A 118 10.21 4.13 13.00
N MET A 119 10.45 3.94 11.70
CA MET A 119 11.79 3.68 11.21
C MET A 119 12.61 4.98 11.17
N ILE A 120 13.85 4.95 11.65
CA ILE A 120 14.75 6.10 11.66
C ILE A 120 16.08 5.68 11.06
N GLY A 121 16.63 6.48 10.14
CA GLY A 121 17.94 6.23 9.55
C GLY A 121 18.07 6.79 8.15
N LEU A 122 19.32 6.92 7.69
CA LEU A 122 19.65 7.53 6.41
C LEU A 122 19.08 6.75 5.21
N PRO A 123 18.81 7.41 4.07
CA PRO A 123 18.45 6.72 2.83
C PRO A 123 19.47 5.62 2.50
N GLY A 124 19.03 4.39 2.21
CA GLY A 124 19.97 3.29 1.93
C GLY A 124 20.55 2.58 3.16
N ALA A 125 20.26 3.03 4.39
CA ALA A 125 20.76 2.40 5.62
C ALA A 125 20.27 0.95 5.86
N GLY A 126 19.19 0.51 5.18
CA GLY A 126 18.62 -0.84 5.33
C GLY A 126 17.28 -0.90 6.09
N LYS A 127 16.62 0.24 6.33
CA LYS A 127 15.32 0.30 7.01
C LYS A 127 14.26 -0.62 6.39
N THR A 128 14.02 -0.51 5.09
CA THR A 128 13.03 -1.35 4.40
C THR A 128 13.38 -2.83 4.50
N THR A 129 14.66 -3.20 4.52
CA THR A 129 15.09 -4.60 4.77
C THR A 129 14.65 -5.07 6.15
N TRP A 130 14.86 -4.24 7.18
CA TRP A 130 14.37 -4.53 8.52
C TRP A 130 12.83 -4.65 8.55
N VAL A 131 12.12 -3.72 7.92
CA VAL A 131 10.64 -3.73 7.86
C VAL A 131 10.12 -4.99 7.18
N THR A 132 10.71 -5.39 6.05
CA THR A 132 10.31 -6.62 5.34
C THR A 132 10.55 -7.86 6.20
N LYS A 133 11.70 -7.96 6.87
CA LYS A 133 12.01 -9.06 7.77
C LYS A 133 11.03 -9.10 8.95
N HIS A 134 10.83 -7.97 9.64
CA HIS A 134 9.93 -7.86 10.78
C HIS A 134 8.48 -8.19 10.42
N ALA A 135 8.03 -7.79 9.23
CA ALA A 135 6.70 -8.12 8.73
C ALA A 135 6.55 -9.60 8.33
N ALA A 136 7.62 -10.25 7.85
CA ALA A 136 7.62 -11.68 7.58
C ALA A 136 7.61 -12.51 8.87
N GLU A 137 8.30 -12.05 9.91
CA GLU A 137 8.29 -12.65 11.26
C GLU A 137 6.98 -12.41 12.01
N ASN A 138 6.18 -11.42 11.56
CA ASN A 138 4.87 -11.08 12.13
C ASN A 138 3.78 -10.99 11.04
N PRO A 139 3.42 -12.10 10.38
CA PRO A 139 2.43 -12.10 9.31
C PRO A 139 1.09 -11.49 9.76
N GLY A 140 0.43 -10.73 8.88
CA GLY A 140 -0.85 -10.08 9.17
C GLY A 140 -0.85 -8.93 10.20
N LYS A 141 0.16 -8.83 11.08
CA LYS A 141 0.14 -7.90 12.22
C LYS A 141 0.23 -6.43 11.84
N TYR A 142 1.15 -6.06 10.94
CA TYR A 142 1.50 -4.67 10.66
C TYR A 142 1.01 -4.16 9.30
N ASN A 143 0.56 -2.91 9.30
CA ASN A 143 0.26 -2.12 8.10
C ASN A 143 1.43 -1.18 7.83
N ILE A 144 2.14 -1.40 6.72
CA ILE A 144 3.35 -0.65 6.38
C ILE A 144 2.96 0.59 5.56
N LEU A 145 3.41 1.75 6.02
CA LEU A 145 3.19 3.05 5.41
C LEU A 145 4.55 3.63 5.00
N GLY A 146 4.88 3.52 3.72
CA GLY A 146 6.13 4.03 3.14
C GLY A 146 5.89 4.80 1.86
N THR A 147 6.79 5.73 1.53
CA THR A 147 6.69 6.52 0.30
C THR A 147 6.86 5.63 -0.93
N ASN A 148 7.74 4.63 -0.87
CA ASN A 148 7.93 3.66 -1.96
C ASN A 148 6.65 2.88 -2.24
N THR A 149 5.93 2.44 -1.21
CA THR A 149 4.64 1.74 -1.36
C THR A 149 3.61 2.57 -2.12
N ILE A 150 3.60 3.89 -1.94
CA ILE A 150 2.70 4.78 -2.68
C ILE A 150 3.22 5.00 -4.10
N MET A 151 4.52 5.23 -4.27
CA MET A 151 5.14 5.42 -5.59
C MET A 151 4.89 4.20 -6.48
N ASP A 152 5.10 2.99 -5.98
CA ASP A 152 4.85 1.75 -6.71
C ASP A 152 3.39 1.62 -7.17
N LYS A 153 2.46 2.16 -6.38
CA LYS A 153 1.02 2.18 -6.69
C LYS A 153 0.63 3.30 -7.65
N MET A 154 1.35 4.43 -7.63
CA MET A 154 1.14 5.55 -8.55
C MET A 154 1.75 5.29 -9.93
N MET A 155 2.77 4.42 -10.02
CA MET A 155 3.43 4.08 -11.28
C MET A 155 2.68 2.98 -12.04
N VAL A 156 1.83 3.36 -13.00
CA VAL A 156 1.16 2.42 -13.92
C VAL A 156 2.19 1.85 -14.92
N ALA A 157 2.03 0.62 -15.41
CA ALA A 157 2.98 -0.03 -16.34
C ALA A 157 3.25 0.80 -17.63
N GLY A 158 2.28 1.59 -18.10
CA GLY A 158 2.48 2.55 -19.21
C GLY A 158 3.42 3.71 -18.89
N PHE A 159 3.59 4.06 -17.61
CA PHE A 159 4.52 5.09 -17.15
C PHE A 159 5.97 4.62 -17.12
N LYS A 160 6.26 3.31 -17.05
CA LYS A 160 7.64 2.81 -17.16
C LYS A 160 8.24 3.11 -18.54
N LYS A 161 7.42 3.10 -19.60
CA LYS A 161 7.81 3.57 -20.95
C LYS A 161 7.95 5.10 -21.04
N GLN A 162 7.22 5.86 -20.21
CA GLN A 162 7.30 7.33 -20.12
C GLN A 162 8.31 7.84 -19.08
N MET A 163 9.20 7.00 -18.55
CA MET A 163 10.29 7.41 -17.64
C MET A 163 11.26 8.44 -18.28
N ALA A 164 11.15 8.69 -19.59
CA ALA A 164 11.82 9.78 -20.29
C ALA A 164 11.24 11.19 -19.96
N ASP A 165 9.98 11.27 -19.51
CA ASP A 165 9.31 12.52 -19.13
C ASP A 165 9.65 12.90 -17.68
N THR A 166 10.74 13.65 -17.55
CA THR A 166 11.32 14.09 -16.27
C THR A 166 10.33 14.96 -15.46
N GLY A 167 9.42 15.68 -16.12
CA GLY A 167 8.45 16.58 -15.47
C GLY A 167 7.37 15.84 -14.68
N LYS A 168 6.82 14.76 -15.27
CA LYS A 168 5.81 13.93 -14.58
C LYS A 168 6.42 13.15 -13.41
N LEU A 169 7.65 12.65 -13.56
CA LEU A 169 8.36 11.97 -12.48
C LEU A 169 8.57 12.89 -11.27
N ASN A 170 8.96 14.15 -11.49
CA ASN A 170 9.12 15.13 -10.42
C ASN A 170 7.80 15.42 -9.70
N THR A 171 6.70 15.54 -10.44
CA THR A 171 5.37 15.73 -9.85
C THR A 171 4.98 14.55 -8.94
N LEU A 172 5.24 13.31 -9.37
CA LEU A 172 4.97 12.11 -8.56
C LEU A 172 5.84 12.07 -7.29
N LEU A 173 7.14 12.38 -7.42
CA LEU A 173 8.07 12.43 -6.30
C LEU A 173 7.65 13.46 -5.24
N GLN A 174 7.00 14.56 -5.65
CA GLN A 174 6.43 15.54 -4.71
C GLN A 174 5.10 15.11 -4.11
N ARG A 175 4.22 14.45 -4.89
CA ARG A 175 2.88 14.05 -4.43
C ARG A 175 2.90 12.86 -3.48
N ALA A 176 3.74 11.85 -3.70
CA ALA A 176 3.72 10.64 -2.87
C ALA A 176 3.99 10.90 -1.37
N PRO A 177 4.94 11.77 -0.96
CA PRO A 177 5.08 12.18 0.43
C PRO A 177 3.84 12.88 1.01
N GLN A 178 3.14 13.70 0.21
CA GLN A 178 1.92 14.39 0.63
C GLN A 178 0.78 13.40 0.88
N CYS A 179 0.58 12.46 -0.05
CA CYS A 179 -0.38 11.35 0.10
C CYS A 179 -0.08 10.54 1.36
N LEU A 180 1.20 10.23 1.61
CA LEU A 180 1.60 9.51 2.81
C LEU A 180 1.24 10.25 4.10
N GLY A 181 1.40 11.58 4.11
CA GLY A 181 0.98 12.40 5.25
C GLY A 181 -0.50 12.19 5.60
N LYS A 182 -1.37 12.22 4.58
CA LYS A 182 -2.81 11.95 4.76
C LYS A 182 -3.10 10.53 5.20
N PHE A 183 -2.39 9.54 4.67
CA PHE A 183 -2.54 8.16 5.14
C PHE A 183 -2.11 7.99 6.60
N ILE A 184 -1.07 8.68 7.05
CA ILE A 184 -0.65 8.66 8.45
C ILE A 184 -1.73 9.28 9.35
N GLU A 185 -2.33 10.40 8.95
CA GLU A 185 -3.45 11.02 9.67
C GLU A 185 -4.66 10.08 9.81
N ILE A 186 -4.99 9.34 8.74
CA ILE A 186 -6.06 8.34 8.76
C ILE A 186 -5.69 7.15 9.64
N ALA A 187 -4.46 6.63 9.51
CA ALA A 187 -3.96 5.49 10.26
C ALA A 187 -4.03 5.74 11.78
N ALA A 188 -3.66 6.93 12.24
CA ALA A 188 -3.72 7.33 13.64
C ALA A 188 -5.13 7.26 14.26
N ARG A 189 -6.19 7.23 13.44
CA ARG A 189 -7.60 7.11 13.85
C ARG A 189 -8.12 5.67 13.81
N LYS A 190 -7.30 4.70 13.41
CA LYS A 190 -7.70 3.29 13.26
C LYS A 190 -7.00 2.43 14.31
N LYS A 191 -7.74 1.53 14.96
CA LYS A 191 -7.19 0.55 15.91
C LYS A 191 -6.46 -0.59 15.17
N ARG A 192 -5.22 -0.35 14.74
CA ARG A 192 -4.36 -1.27 13.97
C ARG A 192 -2.89 -1.00 14.29
N ASN A 193 -2.02 -1.97 14.02
CA ASN A 193 -0.58 -1.77 14.14
C ASN A 193 0.00 -1.22 12.83
N PHE A 194 0.93 -0.28 12.93
CA PHE A 194 1.53 0.42 11.79
C PHE A 194 3.05 0.44 11.85
N ILE A 195 3.69 0.41 10.68
CA ILE A 195 5.12 0.71 10.53
C ILE A 195 5.25 1.90 9.58
N LEU A 196 5.91 2.97 10.02
CA LEU A 196 6.21 4.15 9.22
C LEU A 196 7.60 3.98 8.58
N ASP A 197 7.63 3.38 7.37
CA ASP A 197 8.87 3.13 6.62
C ASP A 197 9.32 4.40 5.86
N GLN A 198 9.86 5.35 6.61
CA GLN A 198 10.53 6.54 6.10
C GLN A 198 11.87 6.75 6.80
N THR A 199 12.64 7.75 6.38
CA THR A 199 13.95 8.07 6.98
C THR A 199 13.84 8.71 8.35
N ASN A 200 12.83 9.55 8.57
CA ASN A 200 12.53 10.21 9.84
C ASN A 200 13.76 10.80 10.56
N VAL A 201 14.73 11.35 9.81
CA VAL A 201 15.99 11.87 10.37
C VAL A 201 15.82 13.19 11.12
N SER A 202 14.71 13.90 10.91
CA SER A 202 14.40 15.15 11.59
C SER A 202 13.57 14.91 12.85
N ALA A 203 14.07 15.36 14.00
CA ALA A 203 13.35 15.30 15.28
C ALA A 203 11.99 16.01 15.23
N ALA A 204 11.87 17.12 14.51
CA ALA A 204 10.60 17.81 14.33
C ALA A 204 9.59 16.95 13.54
N ALA A 205 10.04 16.26 12.49
CA ALA A 205 9.19 15.36 11.72
C ALA A 205 8.77 14.12 12.53
N GLN A 206 9.68 13.59 13.36
CA GLN A 206 9.40 12.49 14.29
C GLN A 206 8.29 12.88 15.27
N ARG A 207 8.47 14.00 16.00
CA ARG A 207 7.49 14.52 16.96
C ARG A 207 6.12 14.72 16.31
N ARG A 208 6.07 15.42 15.17
CA ARG A 208 4.81 15.68 14.45
C ARG A 208 4.04 14.38 14.14
N LYS A 209 4.72 13.33 13.70
CA LYS A 209 4.08 12.04 13.39
C LYS A 209 3.65 11.31 14.65
N MET A 210 4.55 11.19 15.63
CA MET A 210 4.28 10.43 16.86
C MET A 210 3.18 11.06 17.72
N CYS A 211 2.99 12.39 17.67
CA CYS A 211 1.88 13.06 18.35
C CYS A 211 0.50 12.62 17.82
N LEU A 212 0.38 12.27 16.53
CA LEU A 212 -0.89 11.78 15.96
C LEU A 212 -1.32 10.46 16.59
N PHE A 213 -0.35 9.61 16.95
CA PHE A 213 -0.58 8.30 17.56
C PHE A 213 -0.67 8.36 19.09
N ALA A 214 -1.21 9.45 19.64
CA ALA A 214 -1.51 9.53 21.07
C ALA A 214 -2.39 8.35 21.51
N GLY A 215 -1.97 7.65 22.56
CA GLY A 215 -2.62 6.45 23.08
C GLY A 215 -2.23 5.14 22.38
N PHE A 216 -1.28 5.15 21.43
CA PHE A 216 -0.63 3.93 20.93
C PHE A 216 0.65 3.63 21.72
N GLN A 217 1.12 2.39 21.66
CA GLN A 217 2.52 2.07 21.93
C GLN A 217 3.39 2.61 20.79
N ARG A 218 4.25 3.57 21.11
CA ARG A 218 5.13 4.24 20.14
C ARG A 218 6.53 3.66 20.26
N LYS A 219 6.99 2.97 19.21
CA LYS A 219 8.34 2.37 19.14
C LYS A 219 9.15 3.04 18.05
N ALA A 220 10.44 3.22 18.30
CA ALA A 220 11.40 3.73 17.31
C ALA A 220 12.43 2.64 17.01
N VAL A 221 12.70 2.40 15.73
CA VAL A 221 13.75 1.50 15.28
C VAL A 221 14.76 2.30 14.49
N VAL A 222 15.96 2.42 15.04
CA VAL A 222 17.08 3.17 14.45
C VAL A 222 17.98 2.20 13.69
N VAL A 223 18.15 2.42 12.39
CA VAL A 223 19.05 1.63 11.54
C VAL A 223 20.28 2.45 11.21
N CYS A 224 21.40 2.08 11.83
CA CYS A 224 22.72 2.68 11.64
C CYS A 224 23.73 1.60 11.21
N PRO A 225 23.96 1.39 9.91
CA PRO A 225 25.08 0.57 9.46
C PRO A 225 26.42 1.25 9.77
N LYS A 226 27.52 0.50 9.71
CA LYS A 226 28.87 1.08 9.72
C LYS A 226 29.04 1.99 8.49
N ASP A 227 29.86 3.03 8.62
CA ASP A 227 30.08 4.01 7.54
C ASP A 227 30.58 3.37 6.26
N GLU A 228 31.50 2.41 6.35
CA GLU A 228 32.02 1.70 5.18
C GLU A 228 30.94 0.89 4.46
N ASP A 229 30.10 0.17 5.21
CA ASP A 229 28.96 -0.54 4.64
C ASP A 229 27.95 0.43 3.99
N TYR A 230 27.73 1.59 4.61
CA TYR A 230 26.85 2.61 4.08
C TYR A 230 27.36 3.21 2.77
N LYS A 231 28.65 3.56 2.71
CA LYS A 231 29.32 4.08 1.51
C LYS A 231 29.25 3.07 0.38
N GLN A 232 29.60 1.81 0.65
CA GLN A 232 29.54 0.73 -0.34
C GLN A 232 28.12 0.51 -0.87
N ARG A 233 27.10 0.50 0.01
CA ARG A 233 25.69 0.35 -0.41
C ARG A 233 25.21 1.54 -1.24
N THR A 234 25.66 2.75 -0.91
CA THR A 234 25.30 3.97 -1.63
C THR A 234 25.95 4.00 -3.01
N GLN A 235 27.22 3.59 -3.12
CA GLN A 235 27.94 3.44 -4.39
C GLN A 235 27.28 2.39 -5.29
N LYS A 236 27.03 1.17 -4.78
CA LYS A 236 26.32 0.12 -5.54
C LYS A 236 24.94 0.57 -6.03
N LYS A 237 24.18 1.32 -5.21
CA LYS A 237 22.90 1.89 -5.64
C LYS A 237 23.06 2.95 -6.72
N ALA A 238 24.07 3.82 -6.62
CA ALA A 238 24.35 4.83 -7.62
C ALA A 238 24.82 4.21 -8.94
N GLU A 239 25.63 3.16 -8.91
CA GLU A 239 26.09 2.39 -10.08
C GLU A 239 24.92 1.69 -10.79
N ASN A 240 24.04 1.01 -10.03
CA ASN A 240 22.83 0.41 -10.56
C ASN A 240 21.83 1.45 -11.14
N PHE A 241 21.91 2.71 -10.71
CA PHE A 241 21.12 3.83 -11.26
C PHE A 241 21.80 4.51 -12.45
N ARG A 242 23.15 4.52 -12.51
CA ARG A 242 23.92 5.07 -13.62
C ARG A 242 23.73 4.28 -14.91
N GLY A 243 23.46 2.97 -14.83
CA GLY A 243 22.97 2.18 -15.96
C GLY A 243 21.57 2.56 -16.47
N ARG A 244 20.87 3.49 -15.80
CA ARG A 244 19.52 3.99 -16.15
C ARG A 244 19.43 5.52 -16.33
N GLY A 245 20.56 6.21 -16.47
CA GLY A 245 20.61 7.58 -16.99
C GLY A 245 19.83 8.65 -16.20
N ASN A 246 20.11 8.87 -14.91
CA ASN A 246 19.78 10.16 -14.29
C ASN A 246 20.64 10.49 -13.06
N ASN A 247 21.27 11.68 -13.05
CA ASN A 247 22.46 11.99 -12.24
C ASN A 247 22.30 13.18 -11.27
N ARG A 248 21.11 13.43 -10.70
CA ARG A 248 20.86 14.66 -9.91
C ARG A 248 20.39 14.49 -8.45
N GLY A 249 20.31 13.27 -7.90
CA GLY A 249 19.73 13.04 -6.56
C GLY A 249 20.70 13.02 -5.36
N TYR A 250 22.02 13.03 -5.56
CA TYR A 250 22.98 12.61 -4.51
C TYR A 250 23.79 13.74 -3.85
N LYS A 251 23.54 15.03 -4.14
CA LYS A 251 24.30 16.14 -3.52
C LYS A 251 23.83 16.55 -2.10
N ASN A 252 22.68 16.07 -1.62
CA ASN A 252 22.11 16.47 -0.31
C ASN A 252 22.31 15.47 0.85
N GLN A 253 23.13 14.42 0.68
CA GLN A 253 23.26 13.37 1.71
C GLN A 253 24.29 13.68 2.81
N SER A 254 25.29 14.52 2.56
CA SER A 254 26.33 14.88 3.55
C SER A 254 25.82 15.81 4.66
N GLN A 255 24.99 16.80 4.33
CA GLN A 255 24.35 17.68 5.34
C GLN A 255 23.37 16.91 6.24
N GLY A 256 22.62 15.96 5.67
CA GLY A 256 21.71 15.10 6.44
C GLY A 256 22.42 14.11 7.37
N TYR A 257 23.65 13.70 7.05
CA TYR A 257 24.47 12.82 7.87
C TYR A 257 24.91 13.51 9.18
N ASN A 258 25.42 14.75 9.08
CA ASN A 258 25.86 15.52 10.25
C ASN A 258 24.69 15.90 11.18
N GLN A 259 23.53 16.23 10.61
CA GLN A 259 22.31 16.52 11.38
C GLN A 259 21.72 15.25 12.02
N TRP A 260 21.95 14.08 11.42
CA TRP A 260 21.54 12.78 11.96
C TRP A 260 22.41 12.34 13.14
N GLN A 261 23.75 12.50 13.07
CA GLN A 261 24.63 12.21 14.21
C GLN A 261 24.29 13.05 15.45
N GLN A 262 23.98 14.34 15.28
CA GLN A 262 23.56 15.20 16.40
C GLN A 262 22.17 14.83 16.96
N GLY A 263 21.25 14.36 16.10
CA GLY A 263 19.89 13.98 16.51
C GLY A 263 19.80 12.64 17.26
N VAL A 264 20.68 11.68 16.96
CA VAL A 264 20.73 10.37 17.64
C VAL A 264 21.21 10.50 19.09
N SER A 265 22.20 11.36 19.36
CA SER A 265 22.67 11.62 20.73
C SER A 265 21.59 12.20 21.64
N ASN A 266 20.66 13.01 21.11
CA ASN A 266 19.57 13.59 21.90
C ASN A 266 18.41 12.63 22.17
N PHE A 267 18.33 11.48 21.47
CA PHE A 267 17.27 10.47 21.65
C PHE A 267 17.68 9.34 22.59
N LEU A 268 18.99 9.10 22.76
CA LEU A 268 19.51 8.12 23.73
C LEU A 268 19.59 8.67 25.16
N CYS A 269 19.34 9.97 25.35
CA CYS A 269 19.43 10.66 26.64
C CYS A 269 18.06 11.12 27.21
N ALA A 270 16.92 10.64 26.68
CA ALA A 270 15.58 11.01 27.15
C ALA A 270 14.65 9.81 27.28
#